data_AF-A0AAD2PWY3-F1
#
_entry.id   AF-A0AAD2PWY3-F1
#
_cell.length_a   1.000
_cell.length_b   1.000
_cell.length_c   1.000
_cell.angle_alpha   90.00
_cell.angle_beta   90.00
_cell.angle_gamma   90.00
#
_symmetry.space_group_name_H-M   'P 1'
#
loop_
_entity.id
_entity.type
_entity.pdbx_description
1 polymer ?
#
loop_
_entity_poly.entity_id
_entity_poly.type
_entity_poly.pdbx_seq_one_letter_code
_entity_poly.pdbx_strand_id
1 'polypeptide(L)'
;MGVIDHDPEKGEKSFGYGRPATTSVARSESPSDDDKELETYHVGEDVYGLIFVCPVFSQAFFFAFLVVMVKFSLFLFLLVDLYRQSQGGEAFFAPKDTLIRATEFLLLPIAIALQEDLIYVYIRVANIIYDPKLMNESPSATKCKFVMSFVLRLMDGLFSLTINFVLIMTTETVLGIFLNFAALHFLQGIDDVAFQMAHEGFLGDRMEYRCQEVQQTKMKRRVGDAFTNALDSVLFLLTYFCMLGVWTYVYLFEEQLQSEL
;
A
#
# COMPACT_ATOMS: atom_id res chain seq x y z
N MET A 1 37.13 3.42 -49.51
CA MET A 1 37.14 4.89 -49.45
C MET A 1 35.75 5.37 -49.85
N GLY A 2 34.85 5.47 -48.86
CA GLY A 2 33.48 5.95 -49.05
C GLY A 2 33.36 7.31 -48.39
N VAL A 3 33.00 8.32 -49.17
CA VAL A 3 32.74 9.70 -48.72
C VAL A 3 31.35 9.71 -48.10
N ILE A 4 31.25 10.15 -46.85
CA ILE A 4 29.98 10.39 -46.17
C ILE A 4 29.77 11.90 -46.19
N ASP A 5 28.79 12.34 -47.00
CA ASP A 5 28.29 13.71 -47.04
C ASP A 5 27.51 14.02 -45.77
N HIS A 6 27.86 15.13 -45.14
CA HIS A 6 27.26 15.65 -43.92
C HIS A 6 26.41 16.87 -44.31
N ASP A 7 25.08 16.75 -44.15
CA ASP A 7 24.11 17.81 -44.49
C ASP A 7 23.65 18.50 -43.18
N PRO A 8 23.93 19.81 -42.97
CA PRO A 8 23.52 20.51 -41.77
C PRO A 8 22.55 21.66 -42.09
N GLU A 9 21.25 21.37 -42.15
CA GLU A 9 20.23 22.42 -42.02
C GLU A 9 18.97 21.87 -41.37
N LYS A 10 18.62 22.38 -40.18
CA LYS A 10 17.22 22.53 -39.74
C LYS A 10 17.11 23.43 -38.49
N GLY A 11 16.88 24.70 -38.77
CA GLY A 11 15.71 25.46 -38.28
C GLY A 11 15.60 25.73 -36.78
N GLU A 12 16.07 26.91 -36.37
CA GLU A 12 15.64 27.58 -35.14
C GLU A 12 14.12 27.81 -35.16
N LYS A 13 13.42 27.29 -34.14
CA LYS A 13 12.01 27.60 -33.88
C LYS A 13 11.96 28.77 -32.88
N SER A 14 11.35 29.88 -33.31
CA SER A 14 11.14 31.04 -32.46
C SER A 14 10.13 30.74 -31.36
N PHE A 15 10.51 31.05 -30.12
CA PHE A 15 9.67 30.95 -28.93
C PHE A 15 8.75 32.17 -28.87
N GLY A 16 7.48 31.99 -29.21
CA GLY A 16 6.43 32.99 -29.01
C GLY A 16 5.95 32.98 -27.54
N TYR A 17 6.21 34.08 -26.81
CA TYR A 17 5.61 34.32 -25.50
C TYR A 17 4.11 34.64 -25.67
N GLY A 18 3.27 33.64 -25.44
CA GLY A 18 1.81 33.78 -25.33
C GLY A 18 1.40 34.40 -23.99
N ARG A 19 0.48 35.38 -24.04
CA ARG A 19 -0.15 36.00 -22.87
C ARG A 19 -0.86 34.96 -21.99
N PRO A 20 -0.85 35.11 -20.65
CA PRO A 20 -1.60 34.23 -19.76
C PRO A 20 -3.11 34.47 -19.92
N ALA A 21 -3.83 33.39 -20.23
CA ALA A 21 -5.28 33.35 -20.23
C ALA A 21 -5.80 33.53 -18.80
N THR A 22 -6.76 34.43 -18.61
CA THR A 22 -7.51 34.60 -17.37
C THR A 22 -8.31 33.33 -17.10
N THR A 23 -7.88 32.55 -16.10
CA THR A 23 -8.57 31.35 -15.62
C THR A 23 -9.90 31.73 -15.00
N SER A 24 -11.01 31.51 -15.70
CA SER A 24 -12.33 31.49 -15.08
C SER A 24 -12.40 30.25 -14.19
N VAL A 25 -12.67 30.46 -12.91
CA VAL A 25 -12.90 29.38 -11.95
C VAL A 25 -14.24 28.74 -12.30
N ALA A 26 -14.19 27.72 -13.15
CA ALA A 26 -15.35 26.90 -13.48
C ALA A 26 -15.77 26.14 -12.22
N ARG A 27 -17.01 26.39 -11.79
CA ARG A 27 -17.67 25.66 -10.71
C ARG A 27 -17.80 24.20 -11.17
N SER A 28 -17.06 23.28 -10.54
CA SER A 28 -17.14 21.87 -10.90
C SER A 28 -18.51 21.34 -10.49
N GLU A 29 -19.35 21.02 -11.47
CA GLU A 29 -20.56 20.24 -11.23
C GLU A 29 -20.13 18.84 -10.80
N SER A 30 -20.70 18.34 -9.70
CA SER A 30 -20.46 16.97 -9.24
C SER A 30 -20.90 15.99 -10.34
N PRO A 31 -20.08 14.97 -10.70
CA PRO A 31 -20.39 14.03 -11.78
C PRO A 31 -21.77 13.40 -11.59
N SER A 32 -22.52 13.27 -12.68
CA SER A 32 -23.79 12.54 -12.67
C SER A 32 -23.54 11.06 -12.35
N ASP A 33 -24.54 10.35 -11.81
CA ASP A 33 -24.35 8.93 -11.45
C ASP A 33 -24.03 8.05 -12.68
N ASP A 34 -24.51 8.43 -13.87
CA ASP A 34 -24.19 7.78 -15.14
C ASP A 34 -22.69 7.92 -15.51
N ASP A 35 -22.07 9.06 -15.18
CA ASP A 35 -20.63 9.28 -15.43
C ASP A 35 -19.77 8.39 -14.52
N LYS A 36 -20.24 8.10 -13.29
CA LYS A 36 -19.52 7.25 -12.33
C LYS A 36 -19.51 5.78 -12.72
N GLU A 37 -20.52 5.30 -13.44
CA GLU A 37 -20.55 3.91 -13.94
C GLU A 37 -19.48 3.64 -15.00
N LEU A 38 -19.02 4.68 -15.70
CA LEU A 38 -17.94 4.59 -16.69
C LEU A 38 -16.55 4.64 -16.05
N GLU A 39 -16.45 5.00 -14.76
CA GLU A 39 -15.18 4.99 -14.06
C GLU A 39 -14.69 3.55 -13.86
N THR A 40 -13.45 3.34 -14.30
CA THR A 40 -12.77 2.05 -14.19
C THR A 40 -11.56 2.19 -13.28
N TYR A 41 -11.29 1.12 -12.55
CA TYR A 41 -10.19 1.00 -11.62
C TYR A 41 -9.16 0.03 -12.15
N HIS A 42 -7.90 0.43 -12.16
CA HIS A 42 -6.80 -0.47 -12.48
C HIS A 42 -6.63 -1.50 -11.35
N VAL A 43 -6.44 -2.76 -11.73
CA VAL A 43 -5.92 -3.79 -10.82
C VAL A 43 -4.53 -3.33 -10.39
N GLY A 44 -4.26 -3.34 -9.08
CA GLY A 44 -3.06 -2.73 -8.52
C GLY A 44 -1.78 -3.21 -9.21
N GLU A 45 -0.85 -2.26 -9.39
CA GLU A 45 0.42 -2.47 -10.10
C GLU A 45 1.44 -3.13 -9.17
N ASP A 46 1.13 -4.34 -8.73
CA ASP A 46 1.84 -5.03 -7.66
C ASP A 46 1.79 -6.56 -7.83
N VAL A 47 2.53 -7.26 -6.97
CA VAL A 47 2.61 -8.73 -6.99
C VAL A 47 1.27 -9.41 -6.69
N TYR A 48 0.37 -8.77 -5.94
CA TYR A 48 -0.96 -9.32 -5.68
C TYR A 48 -1.84 -9.26 -6.95
N GLY A 49 -1.66 -8.24 -7.78
CA GLY A 49 -2.20 -8.15 -9.14
C GLY A 49 -1.73 -9.30 -10.02
N LEU A 50 -0.44 -9.65 -9.98
CA LEU A 50 0.09 -10.82 -10.70
C LEU A 50 -0.53 -12.14 -10.23
N ILE A 51 -0.66 -12.33 -8.91
CA ILE A 51 -1.34 -13.51 -8.34
C ILE A 51 -2.78 -13.59 -8.87
N PHE A 52 -3.47 -12.46 -8.96
CA PHE A 52 -4.85 -12.41 -9.42
C PHE A 52 -5.00 -12.69 -10.92
N VAL A 53 -4.24 -12.02 -11.79
CA VAL A 53 -4.42 -12.08 -13.25
C VAL A 53 -3.74 -13.31 -13.86
N CYS A 54 -2.51 -13.64 -13.45
CA CYS A 54 -1.71 -14.65 -14.15
C CYS A 54 -2.16 -16.09 -13.90
N PRO A 55 -1.97 -17.03 -14.85
CA PRO A 55 -2.28 -18.44 -14.65
C PRO A 55 -1.51 -19.03 -13.45
N VAL A 56 -2.17 -19.92 -12.70
CA VAL A 56 -1.51 -20.70 -11.64
C VAL A 56 -0.38 -21.52 -12.28
N PHE A 57 0.76 -21.63 -11.59
CA PHE A 57 1.99 -22.28 -12.09
C PHE A 57 2.69 -21.58 -13.26
N SER A 58 2.28 -20.37 -13.66
CA SER A 58 3.10 -19.54 -14.55
C SER A 58 4.34 -19.00 -13.85
N GLN A 59 5.36 -18.62 -14.62
CA GLN A 59 6.57 -17.97 -14.08
C GLN A 59 6.23 -16.71 -13.26
N ALA A 60 5.28 -15.90 -13.73
CA ALA A 60 4.79 -14.71 -13.05
C ALA A 60 4.12 -15.01 -11.71
N PHE A 61 3.28 -16.06 -11.67
CA PHE A 61 2.64 -16.49 -10.44
C PHE A 61 3.66 -16.97 -9.40
N PHE A 62 4.64 -17.78 -9.79
CA PHE A 62 5.70 -18.23 -8.89
C PHE A 62 6.58 -17.09 -8.39
N PHE A 63 6.92 -16.14 -9.27
CA PHE A 63 7.66 -14.95 -8.89
C PHE A 63 6.91 -14.13 -7.84
N ALA A 64 5.65 -13.78 -8.10
CA ALA A 64 4.82 -13.04 -7.16
C ALA A 64 4.66 -13.77 -5.83
N PHE A 65 4.41 -15.08 -5.87
CA PHE A 65 4.32 -15.90 -4.67
C PHE A 65 5.64 -15.93 -3.87
N LEU A 66 6.79 -16.04 -4.54
CA LEU A 66 8.11 -16.00 -3.90
C LEU A 66 8.34 -14.65 -3.20
N VAL A 67 8.00 -13.54 -3.84
CA VAL A 67 8.13 -12.19 -3.26
C VAL A 67 7.28 -12.06 -1.99
N VAL A 68 6.01 -12.50 -2.05
CA VAL A 68 5.13 -12.54 -0.87
C VAL A 68 5.75 -13.42 0.24
N MET A 69 6.23 -14.62 -0.07
CA MET A 69 6.87 -15.49 0.92
C MET A 69 8.11 -14.85 1.57
N VAL A 70 8.94 -14.14 0.79
CA VAL A 70 10.08 -13.38 1.31
C VAL A 70 9.62 -12.27 2.25
N LYS A 71 8.63 -11.46 1.83
CA LYS A 71 8.07 -10.36 2.64
C LYS A 71 7.53 -10.88 3.98
N PHE A 72 6.70 -11.92 3.96
CA PHE A 72 6.18 -12.56 5.17
C PHE A 72 7.27 -13.18 6.05
N SER A 73 8.33 -13.74 5.47
CA SER A 73 9.46 -14.28 6.24
C SER A 73 10.23 -13.17 6.97
N LEU A 74 10.43 -12.03 6.32
CA LEU A 74 11.07 -10.86 6.92
C LEU A 74 10.22 -10.27 8.05
N PHE A 75 8.90 -10.15 7.86
CA PHE A 75 7.99 -9.76 8.95
C PHE A 75 8.01 -10.75 10.11
N LEU A 76 8.05 -12.06 9.83
CA LEU A 76 8.17 -13.07 10.87
C LEU A 76 9.49 -12.94 11.65
N PHE A 77 10.60 -12.68 10.97
CA PHE A 77 11.89 -12.45 11.64
C PHE A 77 11.86 -11.21 12.51
N LEU A 78 11.28 -10.10 12.05
CA LEU A 78 11.08 -8.90 12.87
C LEU A 78 10.19 -9.20 14.07
N LEU A 79 9.09 -9.93 13.88
CA LEU A 79 8.18 -10.29 14.96
C LEU A 79 8.87 -11.16 16.02
N VAL A 80 9.69 -12.14 15.59
CA VAL A 80 10.48 -12.99 16.49
C VAL A 80 11.52 -12.17 17.25
N ASP A 81 12.18 -11.23 16.57
CA ASP A 81 13.16 -10.35 17.21
C ASP A 81 12.49 -9.45 18.25
N LEU A 82 11.38 -8.81 17.90
CA LEU A 82 10.57 -8.00 18.82
C LEU A 82 10.04 -8.82 20.00
N TYR A 83 9.63 -10.07 19.75
CA TYR A 83 9.18 -10.97 20.80
C TYR A 83 10.32 -11.34 21.76
N ARG A 84 11.55 -11.54 21.25
CA ARG A 84 12.71 -11.80 22.11
C ARG A 84 13.09 -10.58 22.94
N GLN A 85 13.01 -9.39 22.35
CA GLN A 85 13.23 -8.13 23.08
C GLN A 85 12.14 -7.93 24.16
N SER A 86 10.88 -8.32 23.87
CA SER A 86 9.78 -8.16 24.82
C SER A 86 9.74 -9.18 25.94
N GLN A 87 10.38 -10.36 25.81
CA GLN A 87 10.50 -11.33 26.92
C GLN A 87 11.24 -10.79 28.13
N GLY A 88 11.98 -9.68 27.99
CA GLY A 88 12.49 -8.92 29.13
C GLY A 88 11.39 -8.32 30.02
N GLY A 89 10.15 -8.20 29.53
CA GLY A 89 8.96 -7.69 30.23
C GLY A 89 9.02 -6.19 30.56
N GLU A 90 10.18 -5.71 30.95
CA GLU A 90 10.43 -4.35 31.41
C GLU A 90 10.32 -3.33 30.26
N ALA A 91 10.73 -3.68 29.03
CA ALA A 91 10.79 -2.72 27.93
C ALA A 91 9.42 -2.16 27.49
N PHE A 92 8.32 -2.92 27.66
CA PHE A 92 7.00 -2.51 27.18
C PHE A 92 6.28 -1.55 28.15
N PHE A 93 6.62 -1.62 29.43
CA PHE A 93 6.00 -0.85 30.51
C PHE A 93 7.03 0.02 31.25
N ALA A 94 8.22 0.21 30.66
CA ALA A 94 9.23 1.07 31.22
C ALA A 94 8.74 2.53 31.18
N PRO A 95 8.92 3.29 32.28
CA PRO A 95 8.57 4.70 32.33
C PRO A 95 9.22 5.47 31.18
N LYS A 96 8.40 6.11 30.34
CA LYS A 96 8.88 6.93 29.22
C LYS A 96 8.74 8.44 29.49
N ASP A 97 9.62 9.21 28.85
CA ASP A 97 9.51 10.67 28.80
C ASP A 97 8.19 11.10 28.10
N THR A 98 7.54 12.14 28.65
CA THR A 98 6.36 12.80 28.09
C THR A 98 6.53 13.14 26.60
N LEU A 99 7.74 13.53 26.17
CA LEU A 99 8.00 13.85 24.77
C LEU A 99 7.84 12.61 23.86
N ILE A 100 8.27 11.44 24.33
CA ILE A 100 8.13 10.18 23.60
C ILE A 100 6.65 9.82 23.51
N ARG A 101 5.90 9.95 24.60
CA ARG A 101 4.44 9.71 24.62
C ARG A 101 3.67 10.58 23.65
N ALA A 102 3.97 11.87 23.62
CA ALA A 102 3.38 12.79 22.67
C ALA A 102 3.70 12.38 21.22
N THR A 103 4.94 11.92 20.99
CA THR A 103 5.37 11.43 19.67
C THR A 103 4.63 10.16 19.26
N GLU A 104 4.52 9.17 20.15
CA GLU A 104 3.77 7.93 19.93
C GLU A 104 2.32 8.22 19.53
N PHE A 105 1.63 9.07 20.31
CA PHE A 105 0.24 9.44 20.07
C PHE A 105 0.05 10.13 18.70
N LEU A 106 0.94 11.06 18.34
CA LEU A 106 0.88 11.75 17.05
C LEU A 106 1.20 10.82 15.87
N LEU A 107 2.03 9.81 16.08
CA LEU A 107 2.40 8.85 15.04
C LEU A 107 1.36 7.77 14.80
N LEU A 108 0.44 7.48 15.72
CA LEU A 108 -0.63 6.48 15.51
C LEU A 108 -1.43 6.67 14.20
N PRO A 109 -2.03 7.83 13.91
CA PRO A 109 -2.78 8.01 12.66
C PRO A 109 -1.86 7.94 11.43
N ILE A 110 -0.62 8.41 11.57
CA ILE A 110 0.39 8.37 10.51
C ILE A 110 0.79 6.91 10.21
N ALA A 111 0.94 6.08 11.24
CA ALA A 111 1.30 4.68 11.16
C ALA A 111 0.26 3.87 10.38
N ILE A 112 -1.03 4.21 10.52
CA ILE A 112 -2.13 3.59 9.76
C ILE A 112 -2.15 4.12 8.33
N ALA A 113 -2.03 5.44 8.14
CA ALA A 113 -2.09 6.08 6.83
C ALA A 113 -0.96 5.60 5.89
N LEU A 114 0.20 5.23 6.44
CA LEU A 114 1.33 4.71 5.68
C LEU A 114 1.27 3.20 5.42
N GLN A 115 0.24 2.49 5.89
CA GLN A 115 0.02 1.10 5.48
C GLN A 115 -0.63 1.08 4.10
N GLU A 116 0.16 1.24 3.03
CA GLU A 116 -0.35 1.33 1.65
C GLU A 116 -1.23 0.13 1.28
N ASP A 117 -0.79 -1.08 1.62
CA ASP A 117 -1.55 -2.32 1.39
C ASP A 117 -2.91 -2.35 2.08
N LEU A 118 -2.96 -1.87 3.34
CA LEU A 118 -4.20 -1.83 4.12
C LEU A 118 -5.18 -0.78 3.56
N ILE A 119 -4.68 0.42 3.30
CA ILE A 119 -5.46 1.52 2.73
C ILE A 119 -5.99 1.16 1.34
N TYR A 120 -5.16 0.49 0.53
CA TYR A 120 -5.57 -0.03 -0.77
C TYR A 120 -6.76 -0.97 -0.63
N VAL A 121 -6.70 -1.94 0.29
CA VAL A 121 -7.80 -2.88 0.54
C VAL A 121 -9.07 -2.14 0.98
N TYR A 122 -8.98 -1.17 1.89
CA TYR A 122 -10.14 -0.41 2.38
C TYR A 122 -10.86 0.30 1.24
N ILE A 123 -10.11 1.02 0.39
CA ILE A 123 -10.66 1.72 -0.76
C ILE A 123 -11.28 0.73 -1.75
N ARG A 124 -10.62 -0.38 -2.06
CA ARG A 124 -11.11 -1.32 -3.07
C ARG A 124 -12.30 -2.15 -2.61
N VAL A 125 -12.33 -2.59 -1.36
CA VAL A 125 -13.46 -3.37 -0.81
C VAL A 125 -14.75 -2.53 -0.81
N ALA A 126 -14.62 -1.23 -0.56
CA ALA A 126 -15.71 -0.27 -0.66
C ALA A 126 -16.12 -0.02 -2.13
N ASN A 127 -15.15 0.18 -3.04
CA ASN A 127 -15.41 0.75 -4.36
C ASN A 127 -15.35 -0.21 -5.55
N ILE A 128 -15.01 -1.49 -5.39
CA ILE A 128 -14.87 -2.45 -6.51
C ILE A 128 -15.85 -3.62 -6.39
N ILE A 129 -16.39 -4.06 -7.53
CA ILE A 129 -17.11 -5.34 -7.68
C ILE A 129 -16.39 -6.20 -8.73
N TYR A 130 -16.27 -7.49 -8.44
CA TYR A 130 -15.81 -8.47 -9.42
C TYR A 130 -16.80 -8.59 -10.59
N ASP A 131 -16.34 -8.30 -11.82
CA ASP A 131 -17.12 -8.50 -13.05
C ASP A 131 -16.76 -9.87 -13.68
N PRO A 132 -17.72 -10.80 -13.83
CA PRO A 132 -17.49 -12.07 -14.52
C PRO A 132 -17.00 -11.90 -15.97
N LYS A 133 -17.28 -10.76 -16.61
CA LYS A 133 -16.79 -10.46 -17.98
C LYS A 133 -15.26 -10.42 -18.04
N LEU A 134 -14.59 -10.17 -16.93
CA LEU A 134 -13.13 -10.18 -16.83
C LEU A 134 -12.52 -11.54 -17.21
N MET A 135 -13.27 -12.64 -17.00
CA MET A 135 -12.82 -13.97 -17.42
C MET A 135 -12.73 -14.13 -18.95
N ASN A 136 -13.43 -13.29 -19.72
CA ASN A 136 -13.31 -13.29 -21.18
C ASN A 136 -12.00 -12.65 -21.65
N GLU A 137 -11.48 -11.68 -20.90
CA GLU A 137 -10.22 -10.99 -21.20
C GLU A 137 -9.03 -11.78 -20.65
N SER A 138 -9.12 -12.22 -19.39
CA SER A 138 -8.11 -13.07 -18.76
C SER A 138 -8.77 -14.28 -18.10
N PRO A 139 -8.72 -15.48 -18.72
CA PRO A 139 -9.43 -16.67 -18.22
C PRO A 139 -8.91 -17.16 -16.87
N SER A 140 -7.74 -16.67 -16.44
CA SER A 140 -7.14 -16.98 -15.15
C SER A 140 -7.63 -16.08 -14.01
N ALA A 141 -8.33 -14.98 -14.29
CA ALA A 141 -8.81 -14.00 -13.31
C ALA A 141 -10.11 -14.45 -12.61
N THR A 142 -10.06 -15.57 -11.89
CA THR A 142 -11.23 -16.12 -11.19
C THR A 142 -11.59 -15.33 -9.93
N LYS A 143 -12.87 -15.37 -9.53
CA LYS A 143 -13.36 -14.74 -8.29
C LYS A 143 -12.62 -15.21 -7.04
N CYS A 144 -12.21 -16.48 -6.98
CA CYS A 144 -11.44 -17.02 -5.86
C CYS A 144 -10.08 -16.32 -5.74
N LYS A 145 -9.36 -16.16 -6.85
CA LYS A 145 -8.07 -15.47 -6.89
C LYS A 145 -8.21 -13.97 -6.58
N PHE A 146 -9.30 -13.36 -7.01
CA PHE A 146 -9.64 -11.98 -6.66
C PHE A 146 -9.77 -11.82 -5.14
N VAL A 147 -10.57 -12.67 -4.49
CA VAL A 147 -10.72 -12.61 -3.02
C VAL A 147 -9.39 -12.94 -2.34
N MET A 148 -8.65 -13.93 -2.84
CA MET A 148 -7.36 -14.32 -2.28
C MET A 148 -6.33 -13.18 -2.34
N SER A 149 -6.25 -12.43 -3.44
CA SER A 149 -5.32 -11.29 -3.52
C SER A 149 -5.66 -10.20 -2.50
N PHE A 150 -6.94 -9.90 -2.28
CA PHE A 150 -7.38 -8.98 -1.23
C PHE A 150 -7.07 -9.49 0.18
N VAL A 151 -7.28 -10.79 0.45
CA VAL A 151 -6.97 -11.38 1.75
C VAL A 151 -5.48 -11.34 2.03
N LEU A 152 -4.63 -11.71 1.05
CA LEU A 152 -3.17 -11.66 1.22
C LEU A 152 -2.69 -10.24 1.51
N ARG A 153 -3.20 -9.25 0.76
CA ARG A 153 -2.86 -7.85 0.96
C ARG A 153 -3.37 -7.29 2.28
N LEU A 154 -4.57 -7.70 2.71
CA LEU A 154 -5.11 -7.33 4.02
C LEU A 154 -4.23 -7.91 5.14
N MET A 155 -3.83 -9.17 5.03
CA MET A 155 -2.93 -9.80 6.00
C MET A 155 -1.60 -9.06 6.04
N ASP A 156 -1.02 -8.73 4.90
CA ASP A 156 0.24 -7.98 4.78
C ASP A 156 0.16 -6.62 5.50
N GLY A 157 -0.87 -5.83 5.18
CA GLY A 157 -1.13 -4.55 5.84
C GLY A 157 -1.34 -4.69 7.36
N LEU A 158 -2.04 -5.73 7.83
CA LEU A 158 -2.26 -5.97 9.26
C LEU A 158 -0.98 -6.42 9.99
N PHE A 159 -0.17 -7.29 9.38
CA PHE A 159 1.12 -7.72 9.95
C PHE A 159 2.06 -6.54 10.07
N SER A 160 2.18 -5.75 9.01
CA SER A 160 3.03 -4.56 9.00
C SER A 160 2.54 -3.53 10.01
N LEU A 161 1.24 -3.27 10.10
CA LEU A 161 0.67 -2.38 11.12
C LEU A 161 0.96 -2.85 12.55
N THR A 162 0.83 -4.16 12.81
CA THR A 162 1.09 -4.74 14.13
C THR A 162 2.56 -4.57 14.51
N ILE A 163 3.48 -4.88 13.59
CA ILE A 163 4.92 -4.71 13.82
C ILE A 163 5.27 -3.24 14.04
N ASN A 164 4.71 -2.33 13.23
CA ASN A 164 4.90 -0.89 13.39
C ASN A 164 4.46 -0.41 14.76
N PHE A 165 3.27 -0.84 15.19
CA PHE A 165 2.73 -0.49 16.48
C PHE A 165 3.61 -0.97 17.62
N VAL A 166 4.02 -2.25 17.59
CA VAL A 166 4.93 -2.81 18.59
C VAL A 166 6.24 -2.03 18.63
N LEU A 167 6.84 -1.71 17.47
CA LEU A 167 8.06 -0.91 17.39
C LEU A 167 7.90 0.48 18.02
N ILE A 168 6.81 1.18 17.70
CA ILE A 168 6.50 2.49 18.31
C ILE A 168 6.42 2.33 19.84
N MET A 169 5.76 1.29 20.33
CA MET A 169 5.57 1.03 21.75
C MET A 169 6.84 0.57 22.49
N THR A 170 7.79 -0.07 21.83
CA THR A 170 9.02 -0.56 22.49
C THR A 170 10.18 0.43 22.41
N THR A 171 10.10 1.44 21.57
CA THR A 171 11.24 2.34 21.37
C THR A 171 11.30 3.43 22.45
N GLU A 172 12.50 3.64 23.00
CA GLU A 172 12.76 4.57 24.11
C GLU A 172 13.24 5.96 23.66
N THR A 173 13.43 6.18 22.36
CA THR A 173 13.88 7.48 21.83
C THR A 173 13.06 7.91 20.64
N VAL A 174 12.77 9.20 20.55
CA VAL A 174 12.04 9.80 19.41
C VAL A 174 12.73 9.48 18.09
N LEU A 175 14.07 9.63 18.04
CA LEU A 175 14.86 9.29 16.85
C LEU A 175 14.75 7.81 16.49
N GLY A 176 14.78 6.92 17.48
CA GLY A 176 14.61 5.49 17.28
C GLY A 176 13.25 5.17 16.65
N ILE A 177 12.17 5.83 17.10
CA ILE A 177 10.83 5.63 16.53
C ILE A 177 10.84 5.95 15.03
N PHE A 178 11.38 7.11 14.64
CA PHE A 178 11.47 7.49 13.23
C PHE A 178 12.36 6.57 12.40
N LEU A 179 13.47 6.07 12.96
CA LEU A 179 14.34 5.12 12.27
C LEU A 179 13.66 3.76 12.04
N ASN A 180 12.96 3.25 13.06
CA ASN A 180 12.18 2.02 12.95
C ASN A 180 11.07 2.16 11.91
N PHE A 181 10.44 3.32 11.86
CA PHE A 181 9.40 3.66 10.89
C PHE A 181 9.93 3.67 9.45
N ALA A 182 11.09 4.29 9.22
CA ALA A 182 11.75 4.30 7.91
C ALA A 182 12.17 2.89 7.48
N ALA A 183 12.71 2.09 8.40
CA ALA A 183 13.09 0.70 8.12
C ALA A 183 11.87 -0.16 7.74
N LEU A 184 10.74 0.03 8.43
CA LEU A 184 9.52 -0.72 8.12
C LEU A 184 8.90 -0.27 6.79
N HIS A 185 8.93 1.02 6.46
CA HIS A 185 8.49 1.53 5.18
C HIS A 185 9.31 0.95 4.01
N PHE A 186 10.61 0.78 4.20
CA PHE A 186 11.44 0.06 3.22
C PHE A 186 10.98 -1.39 3.03
N LEU A 187 10.64 -2.09 4.12
CA LEU A 187 10.18 -3.48 4.06
C LEU A 187 8.81 -3.60 3.36
N GLN A 188 7.93 -2.62 3.58
CA GLN A 188 6.61 -2.56 2.94
C GLN A 188 6.72 -2.44 1.41
N GLY A 189 7.66 -1.66 0.88
CA GLY A 189 7.79 -1.42 -0.56
C GLY A 189 8.49 -2.53 -1.37
N ILE A 190 8.89 -3.65 -0.75
CA ILE A 190 9.65 -4.71 -1.44
C ILE A 190 8.88 -5.30 -2.61
N ASP A 191 7.58 -5.52 -2.45
CA ASP A 191 6.75 -6.12 -3.49
C ASP A 191 6.47 -5.17 -4.66
N ASP A 192 6.25 -3.89 -4.39
CA ASP A 192 6.11 -2.89 -5.45
C ASP A 192 7.42 -2.75 -6.24
N VAL A 193 8.57 -2.69 -5.56
CA VAL A 193 9.88 -2.69 -6.22
C VAL A 193 10.07 -3.96 -7.05
N ALA A 194 9.70 -5.12 -6.52
CA ALA A 194 9.82 -6.39 -7.24
C ALA A 194 8.90 -6.43 -8.47
N PHE A 195 7.67 -5.91 -8.38
CA PHE A 195 6.77 -5.78 -9.52
C PHE A 195 7.34 -4.80 -10.55
N GLN A 196 7.84 -3.64 -10.12
CA GLN A 196 8.44 -2.65 -11.01
C GLN A 196 9.66 -3.22 -11.75
N MET A 197 10.53 -3.96 -11.08
CA MET A 197 11.65 -4.66 -11.73
C MET A 197 11.17 -5.68 -12.77
N ALA A 198 10.11 -6.42 -12.47
CA ALA A 198 9.50 -7.38 -13.40
C ALA A 198 8.88 -6.65 -14.61
N HIS A 199 8.26 -5.50 -14.39
CA HIS A 199 7.65 -4.64 -15.39
C HIS A 199 8.69 -3.98 -16.31
N GLU A 200 9.84 -3.55 -15.79
CA GLU A 200 10.94 -2.97 -16.57
C GLU A 200 11.76 -4.01 -17.36
N GLY A 201 11.35 -5.29 -17.35
CA GLY A 201 11.96 -6.34 -18.18
C GLY A 201 13.19 -7.02 -17.57
N PHE A 202 13.57 -6.72 -16.32
CA PHE A 202 14.74 -7.36 -15.68
C PHE A 202 14.62 -8.88 -15.56
N LEU A 203 13.40 -9.42 -15.58
CA LEU A 203 13.10 -10.86 -15.51
C LEU A 203 12.73 -11.48 -16.87
N GLY A 204 12.91 -10.73 -17.95
CA GLY A 204 12.66 -11.11 -19.34
C GLY A 204 11.28 -10.73 -19.87
N ASP A 205 11.17 -10.67 -21.20
CA ASP A 205 10.01 -10.15 -21.96
C ASP A 205 8.69 -10.84 -21.59
N ARG A 206 8.74 -12.13 -21.24
CA ARG A 206 7.54 -12.88 -20.83
C ARG A 206 6.94 -12.36 -19.53
N MET A 207 7.78 -11.90 -18.60
CA MET A 207 7.33 -11.35 -17.32
C MET A 207 6.79 -9.94 -17.52
N GLU A 208 7.54 -9.10 -18.26
CA GLU A 208 7.12 -7.75 -18.64
C GLU A 208 5.73 -7.74 -19.27
N TYR A 209 5.48 -8.64 -20.24
CA TYR A 209 4.18 -8.78 -20.87
C TYR A 209 3.06 -9.08 -19.86
N ARG A 210 3.32 -9.90 -18.83
CA ARG A 210 2.33 -10.20 -17.78
C ARG A 210 2.10 -9.03 -16.84
N CYS A 211 3.13 -8.26 -16.50
CA CYS A 211 2.98 -7.02 -15.74
C CYS A 211 2.14 -5.99 -16.53
N GLN A 212 2.36 -5.87 -17.84
CA GLN A 212 1.54 -5.03 -18.71
C GLN A 212 0.07 -5.50 -18.76
N GLU A 213 -0.18 -6.82 -18.78
CA GLU A 213 -1.54 -7.38 -18.68
C GLU A 213 -2.23 -6.97 -17.37
N VAL A 214 -1.52 -7.02 -16.23
CA VAL A 214 -2.04 -6.55 -14.93
C VAL A 214 -2.40 -5.06 -14.98
N GLN A 215 -1.50 -4.21 -15.48
CA GLN A 215 -1.73 -2.76 -15.59
C GLN A 215 -2.93 -2.42 -16.50
N GLN A 216 -3.10 -3.16 -17.59
CA GLN A 216 -4.20 -2.95 -18.53
C GLN A 216 -5.54 -3.49 -18.01
N THR A 217 -5.51 -4.37 -17.01
CA THR A 217 -6.72 -4.96 -16.44
C THR A 217 -7.50 -3.90 -15.65
N LYS A 218 -8.73 -3.66 -16.08
CA LYS A 218 -9.63 -2.67 -15.49
C LYS A 218 -10.84 -3.34 -14.85
N MET A 219 -11.29 -2.79 -13.73
CA MET A 219 -12.47 -3.24 -13.00
C MET A 219 -13.49 -2.12 -12.93
N LYS A 220 -14.77 -2.50 -12.88
CA LYS A 220 -15.86 -1.53 -12.74
C LYS A 220 -15.93 -1.00 -11.32
N ARG A 221 -16.18 0.29 -11.20
CA ARG A 221 -16.55 0.93 -9.94
C ARG A 221 -17.89 0.37 -9.44
N ARG A 222 -17.96 0.13 -8.14
CA ARG A 222 -19.22 -0.11 -7.44
C ARG A 222 -19.95 1.23 -7.34
N VAL A 223 -21.13 1.31 -7.94
CA VAL A 223 -22.10 2.38 -7.65
C VAL A 223 -23.08 1.80 -6.62
N GLY A 224 -23.15 2.41 -5.44
CA GLY A 224 -23.94 1.87 -4.33
C GLY A 224 -24.29 2.92 -3.28
N ASP A 225 -25.03 2.47 -2.28
CA ASP A 225 -25.58 3.30 -1.20
C ASP A 225 -24.51 4.10 -0.46
N ALA A 226 -24.93 5.22 0.16
CA ALA A 226 -24.07 6.09 0.97
C ALA A 226 -23.22 5.34 2.01
N PHE A 227 -23.75 4.24 2.57
CA PHE A 227 -23.01 3.39 3.51
C PHE A 227 -21.78 2.72 2.88
N THR A 228 -21.90 2.23 1.65
CA THR A 228 -20.79 1.55 0.97
C THR A 228 -19.68 2.55 0.60
N ASN A 229 -20.07 3.77 0.22
CA ASN A 229 -19.13 4.85 -0.06
C ASN A 229 -18.43 5.38 1.21
N ALA A 230 -19.01 5.16 2.39
CA ALA A 230 -18.40 5.52 3.67
C ALA A 230 -17.60 4.36 4.31
N LEU A 231 -17.62 3.16 3.71
CA LEU A 231 -17.06 1.96 4.30
C LEU A 231 -15.54 2.07 4.47
N ASP A 232 -14.84 2.68 3.53
CA ASP A 232 -13.40 2.93 3.62
C ASP A 232 -13.02 3.78 4.84
N SER A 233 -13.77 4.85 5.07
CA SER A 233 -13.62 5.77 6.19
C SER A 233 -13.97 5.09 7.51
N VAL A 234 -15.03 4.26 7.52
CA VAL A 234 -15.41 3.46 8.70
C VAL A 234 -14.32 2.45 9.05
N LEU A 235 -13.76 1.73 8.07
CA LEU A 235 -12.68 0.77 8.31
C LEU A 235 -11.40 1.46 8.81
N PHE A 236 -11.05 2.62 8.25
CA PHE A 236 -9.94 3.44 8.73
C PHE A 236 -10.15 3.87 10.19
N LEU A 237 -11.29 4.48 10.50
CA LEU A 237 -11.61 4.95 11.85
C LEU A 237 -11.68 3.80 12.86
N LEU A 238 -12.25 2.65 12.48
CA LEU A 238 -12.29 1.46 13.32
C LEU A 238 -10.88 0.99 13.67
N THR A 239 -9.99 0.95 12.69
CA THR A 239 -8.57 0.59 12.89
C THR A 239 -7.90 1.57 13.84
N TYR A 240 -8.12 2.86 13.63
CA TYR A 240 -7.58 3.93 14.48
C TYR A 240 -8.06 3.82 15.93
N PHE A 241 -9.36 3.63 16.16
CA PHE A 241 -9.89 3.47 17.52
C PHE A 241 -9.39 2.19 18.19
N CYS A 242 -9.22 1.09 17.44
CA CYS A 242 -8.62 -0.14 17.96
C CYS A 242 -7.19 0.12 18.46
N MET A 243 -6.34 0.73 17.64
CA MET A 243 -4.95 1.04 18.01
C MET A 243 -4.88 2.04 19.17
N LEU A 244 -5.72 3.08 19.15
CA LEU A 244 -5.80 4.06 20.23
C LEU A 244 -6.24 3.39 21.54
N GLY A 245 -7.17 2.45 21.50
CA GLY A 245 -7.60 1.67 22.65
C GLY A 245 -6.47 0.84 23.25
N VAL A 246 -5.70 0.13 22.42
CA VAL A 246 -4.53 -0.65 22.87
C VAL A 246 -3.45 0.28 23.44
N TRP A 247 -3.15 1.39 22.76
CA TRP A 247 -2.18 2.38 23.25
C TRP A 247 -2.58 2.96 24.62
N THR A 248 -3.85 3.35 24.76
CA THR A 248 -4.39 3.91 26.01
C THR A 248 -4.33 2.88 27.15
N TYR A 249 -4.64 1.62 26.86
CA TYR A 249 -4.53 0.54 27.84
C TYR A 249 -3.09 0.39 28.36
N VAL A 250 -2.10 0.40 27.47
CA VAL A 250 -0.68 0.29 27.86
C VAL A 250 -0.25 1.52 28.66
N TYR A 251 -0.65 2.72 28.25
CA TYR A 251 -0.38 3.97 28.95
C TYR A 251 -0.90 3.94 30.40
N LEU A 252 -2.16 3.55 30.60
CA LEU A 252 -2.77 3.50 31.93
C LEU A 252 -2.13 2.44 32.83
N PHE A 253 -1.76 1.29 32.26
CA PHE A 253 -1.09 0.23 33.00
C PHE A 253 0.28 0.68 33.52
N GLU A 254 1.02 1.46 32.72
CA GLU A 254 2.30 2.02 33.14
C GLU A 254 2.16 3.08 34.23
N GLU A 255 1.17 3.98 34.13
CA GLU A 255 0.90 4.95 35.22
C GLU A 255 0.57 4.24 36.53
N GLN A 256 -0.21 3.15 36.49
CA GLN A 256 -0.49 2.35 37.69
C GLN A 256 0.80 1.77 38.28
N LEU A 257 1.68 1.19 37.46
CA LEU A 257 2.94 0.62 37.92
C LEU A 257 3.85 1.67 38.57
N GLN A 258 3.89 2.90 38.01
CA GLN A 258 4.66 4.01 38.60
C GLN A 258 4.08 4.48 39.94
N SER A 259 2.77 4.36 40.16
CA SER A 259 2.13 4.76 41.41
C SER A 259 2.37 3.78 42.57
N GLU A 260 2.79 2.54 42.27
CA GLU A 260 3.08 1.50 43.26
C GLU A 260 4.55 1.51 43.73
N LEU A 261 5.45 2.16 42.99
CA LEU A 261 6.89 2.26 43.27
C LEU A 261 7.24 3.51 44.09
#